data_AF-A0A5T5I8P7-F1
#
_entry.id   AF-A0A5T5I8P7-F1
#
_cell.length_a   1.000
_cell.length_b   1.000
_cell.length_c   1.000
_cell.angle_alpha   90.00
_cell.angle_beta   90.00
_cell.angle_gamma   90.00
#
_symmetry.space_group_name_H-M   'P 1'
#
loop_
_entity.id
_entity.type
_entity.pdbx_description
1 polymer ?
#
loop_
_entity_poly.entity_id
_entity_poly.type
_entity_poly.pdbx_seq_one_letter_code
_entity_poly.pdbx_strand_id
1 'polypeptide(L)'
;MPETFTWTPQRAYQVERTPNVAVVKLGDGYEQRQTKGINPLMDKYSLTFRGVSGACRSNPAKDAEAFLRARMAVEAFYWTPSDTGVQALFVCRSWSLTKTGPLFELTATFEQVPR
;
A
#
# COMPACT_ATOMS: atom_id res chain seq x y z
N MET A 1 3.34 -19.47 -2.37
CA MET A 1 3.29 -18.62 -1.16
C MET A 1 3.52 -17.18 -1.61
N PRO A 2 2.79 -16.19 -1.06
CA PRO A 2 3.03 -14.79 -1.36
C PRO A 2 4.48 -14.42 -1.05
N GLU A 3 5.15 -13.77 -1.99
CA GLU A 3 6.50 -13.24 -1.74
C GLU A 3 6.44 -11.98 -0.87
N THR A 4 7.57 -11.64 -0.25
CA THR A 4 7.68 -10.50 0.66
C THR A 4 8.27 -9.29 -0.07
N PHE A 5 7.59 -8.15 0.03
CA PHE A 5 8.10 -6.86 -0.42
C PHE A 5 9.10 -6.31 0.62
N THR A 6 10.36 -6.18 0.25
CA THR A 6 11.46 -5.85 1.18
C THR A 6 12.02 -4.43 1.03
N TRP A 7 11.58 -3.67 0.02
CA TRP A 7 12.09 -2.32 -0.20
C TRP A 7 11.49 -1.32 0.79
N THR A 8 12.34 -0.43 1.30
CA THR A 8 11.94 0.56 2.31
C THR A 8 11.37 1.81 1.63
N PRO A 9 10.15 2.26 1.98
CA PRO A 9 9.62 3.52 1.50
C PRO A 9 10.35 4.71 2.14
N GLN A 10 10.11 5.90 1.60
CA GLN A 10 10.49 7.16 2.23
C GLN A 10 9.80 7.30 3.59
N ARG A 11 10.47 7.96 4.55
CA ARG A 11 9.97 8.08 5.93
C ARG A 11 8.62 8.80 6.04
N ALA A 12 8.36 9.72 5.12
CA ALA A 12 7.08 10.40 5.04
C ALA A 12 6.15 9.60 4.12
N TYR A 13 5.25 8.82 4.70
CA TYR A 13 4.16 8.17 3.99
C TYR A 13 2.85 8.42 4.73
N GLN A 14 1.74 8.34 3.99
CA GLN A 14 0.40 8.55 4.51
C GLN A 14 -0.31 7.21 4.64
N VAL A 15 -1.05 7.03 5.74
CA VAL A 15 -1.92 5.87 5.98
C VAL A 15 -3.36 6.37 6.02
N GLU A 16 -4.22 5.80 5.18
CA GLU A 16 -5.65 6.03 5.19
C GLU A 16 -6.36 4.78 5.76
N ARG A 17 -7.25 5.02 6.72
CA ARG A 17 -8.02 3.98 7.41
C ARG A 17 -9.49 4.31 7.27
N THR A 18 -10.20 3.56 6.42
CA THR A 18 -11.61 3.81 6.13
C THR A 18 -12.43 2.59 6.53
N PRO A 19 -12.96 2.56 7.79
CA PRO A 19 -13.84 1.47 8.23
C PRO A 19 -15.11 1.39 7.38
N ASN A 20 -15.44 0.20 6.93
CA ASN A 20 -16.67 -0.11 6.23
C ASN A 20 -17.83 -0.22 7.24
N VAL A 21 -18.61 0.85 7.34
CA VAL A 21 -19.72 0.97 8.28
C VAL A 21 -21.00 1.27 7.51
N ALA A 22 -22.04 0.47 7.75
CA ALA A 22 -23.38 0.79 7.34
C ALA A 22 -23.98 1.79 8.32
N VAL A 23 -24.50 2.91 7.80
CA VAL A 23 -25.15 3.96 8.60
C VAL A 23 -26.62 4.01 8.20
N VAL A 24 -27.50 3.84 9.18
CA VAL A 24 -28.94 4.00 9.03
C VAL A 24 -29.36 5.24 9.80
N LYS A 25 -30.02 6.19 9.12
CA LYS A 25 -30.55 7.41 9.73
C LYS A 25 -32.00 7.16 10.13
N LEU A 26 -32.33 7.35 11.41
CA LEU A 26 -33.64 6.99 11.98
C LEU A 26 -34.61 8.18 12.10
N GLY A 27 -34.24 9.36 11.60
CA GLY A 27 -34.98 10.61 11.84
C GLY A 27 -34.51 11.33 13.11
N ASP A 28 -34.90 12.60 13.28
CA ASP A 28 -34.61 13.42 14.48
C ASP A 28 -33.13 13.55 14.88
N GLY A 29 -32.22 13.33 13.92
CA GLY A 29 -30.77 13.41 14.14
C GLY A 29 -30.12 12.13 14.66
N TYR A 30 -30.86 11.04 14.84
CA TYR A 30 -30.31 9.77 15.30
C TYR A 30 -29.73 8.94 14.15
N GLU A 31 -28.57 8.33 14.43
CA GLU A 31 -27.88 7.41 13.52
C GLU A 31 -27.58 6.10 14.24
N GLN A 32 -27.90 4.97 13.58
CA GLN A 32 -27.40 3.66 13.95
C GLN A 32 -26.23 3.29 13.04
N ARG A 33 -25.12 2.83 13.64
CA ARG A 33 -23.90 2.45 12.93
C ARG A 33 -23.62 0.98 13.15
N GLN A 34 -23.39 0.24 12.08
CA GLN A 34 -23.06 -1.18 12.14
C GLN A 34 -21.87 -1.48 11.24
N THR A 35 -20.84 -2.14 11.77
CA THR A 35 -19.68 -2.58 10.98
C THR A 35 -20.10 -3.60 9.95
N LYS A 36 -19.66 -3.42 8.70
CA LYS A 36 -20.00 -4.30 7.58
C LYS A 36 -18.85 -5.27 7.29
N GLY A 37 -19.11 -6.57 7.47
CA GLY A 37 -18.16 -7.65 7.18
C GLY A 37 -17.22 -8.02 8.34
N ILE A 38 -16.42 -9.07 8.13
CA ILE A 38 -15.51 -9.65 9.13
C ILE A 38 -14.22 -8.82 9.30
N ASN A 39 -13.74 -8.21 8.21
CA ASN A 39 -12.59 -7.30 8.20
C ASN A 39 -13.06 -5.91 7.76
N PRO A 40 -13.76 -5.16 8.63
CA PRO A 40 -14.37 -3.90 8.25
C PRO A 40 -13.33 -2.79 8.05
N LEU A 41 -12.11 -2.95 8.57
CA LEU A 41 -11.03 -1.99 8.40
C LEU A 41 -9.89 -2.64 7.63
N MET A 42 -9.57 -2.06 6.46
CA MET A 42 -8.40 -2.41 5.65
C MET A 42 -7.60 -1.14 5.44
N ASP A 43 -6.33 -1.19 5.83
CA ASP A 43 -5.46 -0.02 5.76
C ASP A 43 -4.97 0.20 4.33
N LYS A 44 -4.87 1.47 3.93
CA LYS A 44 -4.28 1.90 2.67
C LYS A 44 -3.04 2.74 2.93
N TYR A 45 -1.94 2.41 2.29
CA TYR A 45 -0.66 3.09 2.46
C TYR A 45 -0.24 3.75 1.16
N SER A 46 -0.08 5.08 1.19
CA SER A 46 0.48 5.86 0.08
C SER A 46 1.98 5.98 0.27
N LEU A 47 2.73 5.17 -0.46
CA LEU A 47 4.17 4.98 -0.30
C LEU A 47 4.92 5.64 -1.45
N THR A 48 6.06 6.25 -1.12
CA THR A 48 7.02 6.74 -2.12
C THR A 48 8.34 6.03 -1.94
N PHE A 49 8.93 5.51 -3.00
CA PHE A 49 10.25 4.90 -3.04
C PHE A 49 11.15 5.75 -3.93
N ARG A 50 12.38 6.00 -3.49
CA ARG A 50 13.34 6.78 -4.28
C ARG A 50 14.64 6.02 -4.41
N GLY A 51 15.23 6.07 -5.60
CA GLY A 51 16.53 5.48 -5.84
C GLY A 51 17.20 6.09 -7.07
N VAL A 52 18.53 6.08 -7.06
CA VAL A 52 19.35 6.59 -8.15
C VAL A 52 19.92 5.40 -8.89
N SER A 53 19.83 5.39 -10.22
CA SER A 53 20.50 4.35 -11.02
C SER A 53 21.97 4.69 -11.20
N GLY A 54 22.86 3.83 -10.72
CA GLY A 54 24.31 3.95 -10.91
C GLY A 54 24.95 2.59 -11.22
N ALA A 55 26.17 2.59 -11.75
CA ALA A 55 26.84 1.38 -12.24
C ALA A 55 27.02 0.27 -11.17
N CYS A 56 27.09 0.64 -9.89
CA CYS A 56 27.33 -0.31 -8.78
C CYS A 56 26.17 -0.41 -7.76
N ARG A 57 24.98 0.12 -8.04
CA ARG A 57 23.85 0.08 -7.08
C ARG A 57 22.53 -0.28 -7.75
N SER A 58 21.83 -1.27 -7.19
CA SER A 58 20.44 -1.53 -7.55
C SER A 58 19.59 -0.32 -7.17
N ASN A 59 18.57 -0.06 -7.98
CA ASN A 59 17.68 1.08 -7.76
C ASN A 59 16.40 0.55 -7.11
N PRO A 60 16.17 0.80 -5.81
CA PRO A 60 15.03 0.24 -5.10
C PRO A 60 13.69 0.66 -5.72
N ALA A 61 13.61 1.84 -6.36
CA ALA A 61 12.39 2.27 -7.04
C ALA A 61 12.09 1.42 -8.30
N LYS A 62 13.13 1.04 -9.06
CA LYS A 62 12.96 0.16 -10.23
C LYS A 62 12.72 -1.28 -9.83
N ASP A 63 13.43 -1.76 -8.83
CA ASP A 63 13.29 -3.13 -8.34
C ASP A 63 11.89 -3.35 -7.76
N ALA A 64 11.40 -2.38 -6.97
CA ALA A 64 10.01 -2.37 -6.50
C ALA A 64 9.01 -2.28 -7.65
N GLU A 65 9.24 -1.44 -8.66
CA GLU A 65 8.35 -1.36 -9.82
C GLU A 65 8.28 -2.70 -10.58
N ALA A 66 9.41 -3.36 -10.79
CA ALA A 66 9.47 -4.67 -11.43
C ALA A 66 8.70 -5.73 -10.63
N PHE A 67 8.82 -5.70 -9.30
CA PHE A 67 8.05 -6.56 -8.40
C PHE A 67 6.54 -6.31 -8.51
N LEU A 68 6.10 -5.05 -8.54
CA LEU A 68 4.69 -4.69 -8.69
C LEU A 68 4.15 -5.11 -10.07
N ARG A 69 4.93 -4.89 -11.13
CA ARG A 69 4.59 -5.29 -12.50
C ARG A 69 4.42 -6.81 -12.62
N ALA A 70 5.30 -7.60 -12.00
CA ALA A 70 5.22 -9.06 -12.06
C ALA A 70 3.89 -9.61 -11.48
N ARG A 71 3.32 -8.94 -10.48
CA ARG A 71 2.08 -9.36 -9.79
C ARG A 71 0.81 -8.83 -10.42
N MET A 72 0.91 -7.77 -11.24
CA MET A 72 -0.19 -7.16 -11.97
C MET A 72 -1.43 -6.82 -11.12
N ALA A 73 -1.24 -6.49 -9.83
CA ALA A 73 -2.31 -6.28 -8.84
C ALA A 73 -3.24 -7.49 -8.59
N VAL A 74 -2.94 -8.66 -9.15
CA VAL A 74 -3.70 -9.90 -8.96
C VAL A 74 -3.15 -10.67 -7.76
N GLU A 75 -1.83 -10.77 -7.67
CA GLU A 75 -1.16 -11.50 -6.60
C GLU A 75 -0.88 -10.59 -5.41
N ALA A 76 -1.40 -10.97 -4.25
CA ALA A 76 -1.05 -10.34 -2.99
C ALA A 76 0.39 -10.68 -2.59
N PHE A 77 1.01 -9.77 -1.84
CA PHE A 77 2.36 -9.94 -1.31
C PHE A 77 2.40 -9.56 0.16
N TYR A 78 3.36 -10.13 0.89
CA TYR A 78 3.60 -9.74 2.26
C TYR A 78 4.35 -8.43 2.33
N TRP A 79 3.90 -7.54 3.19
CA TRP A 79 4.63 -6.33 3.53
C TRP A 79 4.45 -6.03 5.02
N THR A 80 5.49 -5.47 5.62
CA THR A 80 5.50 -5.10 7.04
C THR A 80 5.60 -3.58 7.11
N PRO A 81 4.50 -2.88 7.41
CA PRO A 81 4.51 -1.44 7.63
C PRO A 81 5.43 -1.07 8.79
N SER A 82 6.11 0.06 8.67
CA SER A 82 7.04 0.52 9.72
C SER A 82 6.33 1.14 10.93
N ASP A 83 5.06 1.53 10.81
CA ASP A 83 4.25 2.08 11.91
C ASP A 83 3.72 0.99 12.84
N THR A 84 3.26 -0.14 12.28
CA THR A 84 2.70 -1.24 13.06
C THR A 84 3.70 -2.35 13.36
N GLY A 85 4.69 -2.57 12.48
CA GLY A 85 5.61 -3.70 12.57
C GLY A 85 4.95 -5.06 12.34
N VAL A 86 3.68 -5.10 11.92
CA VAL A 86 2.91 -6.34 11.73
C VAL A 86 2.89 -6.70 10.24
N GLN A 87 3.35 -7.90 9.90
CA GLN A 87 3.28 -8.39 8.53
C GLN A 87 1.83 -8.67 8.13
N ALA A 88 1.39 -8.09 7.02
CA ALA A 88 0.08 -8.35 6.44
C ALA A 88 0.17 -8.53 4.92
N LEU A 89 -0.95 -8.91 4.30
CA LEU A 89 -1.07 -9.05 2.85
C LEU A 89 -1.56 -7.75 2.25
N PHE A 90 -0.90 -7.36 1.16
CA PHE A 90 -1.23 -6.16 0.42
C PHE A 90 -1.29 -6.44 -1.08
N VAL A 91 -2.10 -5.64 -1.78
CA VAL A 91 -2.08 -5.52 -3.23
C VAL A 91 -1.78 -4.08 -3.61
N CYS A 92 -1.21 -3.88 -4.79
CA CYS A 92 -0.99 -2.54 -5.34
C CYS A 92 -1.68 -2.44 -6.69
N ARG A 93 -2.80 -1.73 -6.75
CA ARG A 93 -3.60 -1.57 -7.98
C ARG A 93 -3.12 -0.44 -8.88
N SER A 94 -2.45 0.55 -8.29
CA SER A 94 -1.94 1.70 -9.00
C SER A 94 -0.58 2.13 -8.43
N TRP A 95 0.34 2.39 -9.35
CA TRP A 95 1.64 2.99 -9.06
C TRP A 95 2.10 3.83 -10.24
N SER A 96 2.94 4.82 -9.97
CA SER A 96 3.55 5.70 -10.97
C SER A 96 5.05 5.82 -10.73
N LEU A 97 5.84 5.72 -11.80
CA LEU A 97 7.28 5.92 -11.75
C LEU A 97 7.64 7.22 -12.47
N THR A 98 8.22 8.16 -11.72
CA THR A 98 8.76 9.42 -12.23
C THR A 98 10.27 9.34 -12.30
N LYS A 99 10.86 9.74 -13.42
CA LYS A 99 12.31 9.83 -13.59
C LYS A 99 12.73 11.29 -13.70
N THR A 100 13.57 11.76 -12.78
CA THR A 100 14.11 13.12 -12.76
C THR A 100 15.64 13.05 -12.79
N GLY A 101 16.21 13.15 -13.98
CA GLY A 101 17.65 12.97 -14.19
C GLY A 101 18.10 11.57 -13.76
N PRO A 102 19.06 11.43 -12.81
CA PRO A 102 19.51 10.13 -12.32
C PRO A 102 18.59 9.53 -11.25
N LEU A 103 17.66 10.33 -10.69
CA LEU A 103 16.72 9.94 -9.65
C LEU A 103 15.46 9.30 -10.24
N PHE A 104 15.00 8.24 -9.61
CA PHE A 104 13.74 7.56 -9.86
C PHE A 104 12.89 7.64 -8.60
N GLU A 105 11.63 8.01 -8.77
CA GLU A 105 10.64 8.11 -7.71
C GLU A 105 9.43 7.27 -8.10
N LEU A 106 9.16 6.23 -7.32
CA LEU A 106 7.99 5.36 -7.46
C LEU A 106 6.97 5.74 -6.39
N THR A 107 5.78 6.14 -6.78
CA THR A 107 4.65 6.36 -5.86
C THR A 107 3.64 5.23 -6.05
N ALA A 108 3.28 4.54 -4.99
CA ALA A 108 2.43 3.36 -5.02
C ALA A 108 1.42 3.38 -3.86
N THR A 109 0.21 2.89 -4.12
CA THR A 109 -0.81 2.72 -3.08
C THR A 109 -0.95 1.25 -2.75
N PHE A 110 -0.61 0.87 -1.52
CA PHE A 110 -0.77 -0.49 -1.02
C PHE A 110 -2.10 -0.59 -0.28
N GLU A 111 -2.95 -1.51 -0.71
CA GLU A 111 -4.24 -1.78 -0.11
C GLU A 111 -4.17 -3.12 0.62
N GLN A 112 -4.44 -3.11 1.92
CA GLN A 112 -4.47 -4.33 2.71
C GLN A 112 -5.60 -5.24 2.24
N VAL A 113 -5.33 -6.53 2.17
CA VAL A 113 -6.32 -7.56 1.81
C VAL A 113 -6.43 -8.59 2.92
N PRO A 114 -7.63 -9.20 3.08
CA PRO A 114 -7.79 -10.29 4.03
C PRO A 114 -6.93 -11.47 3.61
N ARG A 115 -6.44 -12.21 4.60
CA ARG A 115 -5.63 -13.42 4.41
C ARG A 115 -6.46 -14.62 3.98
#